data_AF-A0A1G9YXM1-F1
#
_entry.id   AF-A0A1G9YXM1-F1
#
_cell.length_a   1.000
_cell.length_b   1.000
_cell.length_c   1.000
_cell.angle_alpha   90.00
_cell.angle_beta   90.00
_cell.angle_gamma   90.00
#
_symmetry.space_group_name_H-M   'P 1'
#
loop_
_entity.id
_entity.type
_entity.pdbx_description
1 polymer ?
#
loop_
_entity_poly.entity_id
_entity_poly.type
_entity_poly.pdbx_seq_one_letter_code
_entity_poly.pdbx_strand_id
1 'polypeptide(L)'
;MNETRRQVLAALADGPVSGPALAEELDVSRAAVWKHVEAIREAGFGVESDDEGYRLTSVPTYGGLAIAHELEAPYEVEYHESLASTNTRARELADDGAGDVVVVTDEQTGGRGRLDREWAAPPGGVYASILTRPTVPPSQVPLATLAAAVAVTRAAREAGVDARIKWPNDVLVAVDESTGGDGDAEYRKLAGILTEMEGEADRVSWLVVGIGVNANVDADDLPPTATSLRERVGTDIDRRVFLQRVLEEFHDLGTDAAAVLPAWREHALTLGQRVRVETPTDEVVGEAVDIEPPGALLVETDDGVVRVSAGDCEHLRPVDGS
;
A
#
# COMPACT_ATOMS: atom_id res chain seq x y z
N MET A 1 -4.94 -10.96 -15.42
CA MET A 1 -4.38 -12.36 -15.50
C MET A 1 -5.31 -13.26 -16.34
N ASN A 2 -4.84 -14.36 -16.96
CA ASN A 2 -5.77 -15.33 -17.56
C ASN A 2 -6.47 -16.14 -16.45
N GLU A 3 -7.79 -15.97 -16.32
CA GLU A 3 -8.64 -16.58 -15.29
C GLU A 3 -8.42 -18.10 -15.14
N THR A 4 -8.22 -18.82 -16.25
CA THR A 4 -7.95 -20.26 -16.23
C THR A 4 -6.68 -20.62 -15.45
N ARG A 5 -5.63 -19.77 -15.50
CA ARG A 5 -4.40 -20.04 -14.74
C ARG A 5 -4.63 -19.93 -13.23
N ARG A 6 -5.45 -18.95 -12.80
CA ARG A 6 -5.81 -18.79 -11.39
C ARG A 6 -6.57 -20.01 -10.89
N GLN A 7 -7.52 -20.50 -11.68
CA GLN A 7 -8.29 -21.71 -11.37
C GLN A 7 -7.42 -22.97 -11.29
N VAL A 8 -6.47 -23.15 -12.22
CA VAL A 8 -5.49 -24.25 -12.14
C VAL A 8 -4.67 -24.15 -10.85
N LEU A 9 -4.15 -22.97 -10.51
CA LEU A 9 -3.37 -22.78 -9.29
C LEU A 9 -4.18 -23.09 -8.02
N ALA A 10 -5.43 -22.63 -7.95
CA ALA A 10 -6.32 -22.91 -6.83
C ALA A 10 -6.56 -24.42 -6.65
N ALA A 11 -6.88 -25.13 -7.74
CA ALA A 11 -7.10 -26.58 -7.68
C ALA A 11 -5.84 -27.36 -7.26
N LEU A 12 -4.65 -26.92 -7.69
CA LEU A 12 -3.38 -27.51 -7.24
C LEU A 12 -3.10 -27.28 -5.75
N ALA A 13 -3.60 -26.17 -5.18
CA ALA A 13 -3.46 -25.84 -3.77
C ALA A 13 -4.43 -26.64 -2.87
N ASP A 14 -5.63 -26.96 -3.38
CA ASP A 14 -6.63 -27.77 -2.67
C ASP A 14 -6.20 -29.24 -2.47
N GLY A 15 -5.35 -29.77 -3.36
CA GLY A 15 -4.76 -31.10 -3.24
C GLY A 15 -4.33 -31.71 -4.57
N PRO A 16 -3.83 -32.96 -4.57
CA PRO A 16 -3.48 -33.66 -5.80
C PRO A 16 -4.67 -33.76 -6.76
N VAL A 17 -4.48 -33.29 -8.00
CA VAL A 17 -5.52 -33.31 -9.05
C VAL A 17 -4.94 -33.75 -10.39
N SER A 18 -5.61 -34.70 -11.05
CA SER A 18 -5.15 -35.20 -12.34
C SER A 18 -5.36 -34.18 -13.47
N GLY A 19 -4.42 -34.10 -14.42
CA GLY A 19 -4.56 -33.25 -15.61
C GLY A 19 -5.84 -33.49 -16.43
N PRO A 20 -6.33 -34.75 -16.61
CA PRO A 20 -7.63 -35.00 -17.21
C PRO A 20 -8.82 -34.42 -16.43
N ALA A 21 -8.81 -34.48 -15.09
CA ALA A 21 -9.88 -33.92 -14.27
C ALA A 21 -9.93 -32.39 -14.39
N LEU A 22 -8.77 -31.72 -14.28
CA LEU A 22 -8.66 -30.27 -14.51
C LEU A 22 -9.13 -29.85 -15.90
N ALA A 23 -8.79 -30.64 -16.93
CA ALA A 23 -9.19 -30.35 -18.31
C ALA A 23 -10.72 -30.42 -18.48
N GLU A 24 -11.37 -31.39 -17.85
CA GLU A 24 -12.82 -31.54 -17.86
C GLU A 24 -13.51 -30.42 -17.06
N GLU A 25 -13.03 -30.12 -15.87
CA GLU A 25 -13.59 -29.09 -14.98
C GLU A 25 -13.52 -27.69 -15.60
N LEU A 26 -12.40 -27.35 -16.24
CA LEU A 26 -12.14 -26.02 -16.78
C LEU A 26 -12.56 -25.86 -18.25
N ASP A 27 -13.14 -26.90 -18.87
CA ASP A 27 -13.48 -26.95 -20.30
C ASP A 27 -12.31 -26.57 -21.23
N VAL A 28 -11.13 -27.13 -20.96
CA VAL A 28 -9.91 -26.91 -21.75
C VAL A 28 -9.21 -28.22 -22.12
N SER A 29 -8.29 -28.16 -23.09
CA SER A 29 -7.49 -29.35 -23.42
C SER A 29 -6.50 -29.70 -22.32
N ARG A 30 -6.15 -30.98 -22.17
CA ARG A 30 -5.05 -31.42 -21.27
C ARG A 30 -3.73 -30.73 -21.57
N ALA A 31 -3.46 -30.44 -22.84
CA ALA A 31 -2.28 -29.69 -23.26
C ALA A 31 -2.31 -28.24 -22.78
N ALA A 32 -3.50 -27.63 -22.65
CA ALA A 32 -3.67 -26.31 -22.05
C ALA A 32 -3.41 -26.35 -20.54
N VAL A 33 -3.96 -27.34 -19.82
CA VAL A 33 -3.66 -27.56 -18.40
C VAL A 33 -2.16 -27.68 -18.17
N TRP A 34 -1.48 -28.54 -18.94
CA TRP A 34 -0.02 -28.70 -18.85
C TRP A 34 0.71 -27.35 -19.06
N LYS A 35 0.34 -26.56 -20.07
CA LYS A 35 0.93 -25.22 -20.29
C LYS A 35 0.70 -24.28 -19.11
N HIS A 36 -0.48 -24.32 -18.47
CA HIS A 36 -0.74 -23.51 -17.28
C HIS A 36 0.12 -23.97 -16.09
N VAL A 37 0.28 -25.27 -15.88
CA VAL A 37 1.15 -25.84 -14.84
C VAL A 37 2.62 -25.45 -15.05
N GLU A 38 3.14 -25.55 -16.27
CA GLU A 38 4.52 -25.11 -16.54
C GLU A 38 4.69 -23.61 -16.33
N ALA A 39 3.74 -22.77 -16.73
CA ALA A 39 3.79 -21.33 -16.45
C ALA A 39 3.74 -21.01 -14.94
N ILE A 40 3.04 -21.83 -14.14
CA ILE A 40 3.02 -21.71 -12.68
C ILE A 40 4.40 -22.06 -12.10
N ARG A 41 5.04 -23.13 -12.60
CA ARG A 41 6.43 -23.48 -12.22
C ARG A 41 7.44 -22.41 -12.62
N GLU A 42 7.32 -21.86 -13.83
CA GLU A 42 8.16 -20.76 -14.31
C GLU A 42 8.04 -19.51 -13.46
N ALA A 43 6.87 -19.29 -12.84
CA ALA A 43 6.66 -18.21 -11.88
C ALA A 43 7.22 -18.51 -10.47
N GLY A 44 7.90 -19.65 -10.27
CA GLY A 44 8.59 -19.99 -9.04
C GLY A 44 7.77 -20.85 -8.05
N PHE A 45 6.56 -21.27 -8.40
CA PHE A 45 5.79 -22.19 -7.57
C PHE A 45 6.39 -23.61 -7.63
N GLY A 46 6.50 -24.24 -6.47
CA GLY A 46 6.78 -25.67 -6.38
C GLY A 46 5.53 -26.44 -6.78
N VAL A 47 5.59 -27.16 -7.90
CA VAL A 47 4.51 -28.05 -8.34
C VAL A 47 5.07 -29.43 -8.63
N GLU A 48 4.67 -30.40 -7.83
CA GLU A 48 4.99 -31.81 -8.06
C GLU A 48 4.00 -32.44 -9.05
N SER A 49 4.45 -33.49 -9.73
CA SER A 49 3.65 -34.29 -10.64
C SER A 49 3.97 -35.77 -10.42
N ASP A 50 2.97 -36.54 -10.00
CA ASP A 50 3.06 -37.96 -9.73
C ASP A 50 1.84 -38.73 -10.29
N ASP A 51 1.64 -39.97 -9.85
CA ASP A 51 0.52 -40.82 -10.28
C ASP A 51 -0.85 -40.31 -9.79
N GLU A 52 -0.90 -39.48 -8.74
CA GLU A 52 -2.13 -38.87 -8.21
C GLU A 52 -2.46 -37.54 -8.93
N GLY A 53 -1.48 -36.93 -9.61
CA GLY A 53 -1.68 -35.77 -10.46
C GLY A 53 -0.70 -34.65 -10.15
N TYR A 54 -1.17 -33.40 -10.24
CA TYR A 54 -0.43 -32.20 -9.88
C TYR A 54 -0.79 -31.75 -8.47
N ARG A 55 0.20 -31.28 -7.71
CA ARG A 55 -0.02 -30.66 -6.40
C ARG A 55 0.93 -29.49 -6.16
N LEU A 56 0.45 -28.47 -5.48
CA LEU A 56 1.29 -27.37 -5.02
C LEU A 56 2.11 -27.81 -3.80
N THR A 57 3.40 -27.45 -3.78
CA THR A 57 4.34 -27.77 -2.69
C THR A 57 5.03 -26.56 -2.09
N SER A 58 5.15 -25.45 -2.85
CA SER A 58 5.66 -24.18 -2.32
C SER A 58 5.16 -22.99 -3.13
N VAL A 59 5.05 -21.83 -2.48
CA VAL A 59 4.71 -20.54 -3.08
C VAL A 59 5.98 -19.68 -3.13
N PRO A 60 6.26 -18.97 -4.24
CA PRO A 60 7.39 -18.05 -4.32
C PRO A 60 7.17 -16.85 -3.38
N THR A 61 8.26 -16.26 -2.89
CA THR A 61 8.22 -15.17 -1.91
C THR A 61 7.55 -13.90 -2.44
N TYR A 62 7.65 -13.61 -3.73
CA TYR A 62 7.07 -12.40 -4.34
C TYR A 62 6.84 -12.58 -5.85
N GLY A 63 5.98 -11.73 -6.42
CA GLY A 63 5.61 -11.75 -7.84
C GLY A 63 4.10 -11.79 -8.06
N GLY A 64 3.66 -11.47 -9.28
CA GLY A 64 2.24 -11.26 -9.58
C GLY A 64 1.34 -12.45 -9.26
N LEU A 65 1.74 -13.67 -9.65
CA LEU A 65 0.98 -14.88 -9.32
C LEU A 65 1.01 -15.19 -7.81
N ALA A 66 2.13 -14.90 -7.14
CA ALA A 66 2.27 -15.10 -5.71
C ALA A 66 1.33 -14.19 -4.92
N ILE A 67 1.31 -12.90 -5.27
CA ILE A 67 0.46 -11.88 -4.64
C ILE A 67 -1.02 -12.19 -4.91
N ALA A 68 -1.37 -12.62 -6.11
CA ALA A 68 -2.76 -12.96 -6.46
C ALA A 68 -3.26 -14.27 -5.84
N HIS A 69 -2.36 -15.15 -5.40
CA HIS A 69 -2.73 -16.42 -4.79
C HIS A 69 -3.23 -16.20 -3.37
N GLU A 70 -4.48 -16.60 -3.09
CA GLU A 70 -5.16 -16.40 -1.80
C GLU A 70 -5.43 -14.93 -1.43
N LEU A 71 -5.32 -13.99 -2.37
CA LEU A 71 -5.76 -12.60 -2.16
C LEU A 71 -7.29 -12.55 -2.09
N GLU A 72 -7.84 -12.08 -0.98
CA GLU A 72 -9.29 -11.98 -0.79
C GLU A 72 -9.88 -10.73 -1.46
N ALA A 73 -9.09 -9.66 -1.55
CA ALA A 73 -9.49 -8.43 -2.24
C ALA A 73 -9.67 -8.68 -3.75
N PRO A 74 -10.69 -8.08 -4.40
CA PRO A 74 -11.07 -8.38 -5.79
C PRO A 74 -10.16 -7.70 -6.82
N TYR A 75 -8.87 -7.55 -6.52
CA TYR A 75 -7.93 -6.89 -7.41
C TYR A 75 -7.27 -7.86 -8.39
N GLU A 76 -7.23 -7.48 -9.66
CA GLU A 76 -6.30 -8.09 -10.60
C GLU A 76 -4.88 -7.59 -10.33
N VAL A 77 -3.90 -8.50 -10.25
CA VAL A 77 -2.50 -8.13 -10.04
C VAL A 77 -1.76 -8.08 -11.38
N GLU A 78 -1.23 -6.92 -11.72
CA GLU A 78 -0.26 -6.73 -12.80
C GLU A 78 1.14 -6.49 -12.19
N TYR A 79 2.08 -7.39 -12.44
CA TYR A 79 3.43 -7.33 -11.87
C TYR A 79 4.49 -7.12 -12.94
N HIS A 80 5.48 -6.31 -12.61
CA HIS A 80 6.67 -6.06 -13.42
C HIS A 80 7.93 -6.20 -12.57
N GLU A 81 9.04 -6.61 -13.17
CA GLU A 81 10.32 -6.61 -12.43
C GLU A 81 10.82 -5.19 -12.17
N SER A 82 10.71 -4.32 -13.18
CA SER A 82 11.10 -2.91 -13.09
C SER A 82 10.16 -2.05 -13.93
N LEU A 83 9.77 -0.89 -13.39
CA LEU A 83 8.95 0.12 -14.06
C LEU A 83 9.52 1.52 -13.82
N ALA A 84 9.12 2.51 -14.62
CA ALA A 84 9.37 3.90 -14.25
C ALA A 84 8.52 4.30 -13.03
N SER A 85 7.22 4.04 -13.08
CA SER A 85 6.29 4.29 -11.98
C SER A 85 5.05 3.41 -12.09
N THR A 86 4.66 2.79 -10.98
CA THR A 86 3.42 2.03 -10.81
C THR A 86 2.19 2.93 -10.99
N ASN A 87 2.23 4.18 -10.52
CA ASN A 87 1.15 5.15 -10.72
C ASN A 87 0.96 5.50 -12.20
N THR A 88 2.05 5.72 -12.93
CA THR A 88 1.97 5.98 -14.38
C THR A 88 1.34 4.81 -15.10
N ARG A 89 1.78 3.59 -14.80
CA ARG A 89 1.22 2.39 -15.41
C ARG A 89 -0.26 2.17 -15.06
N ALA A 90 -0.64 2.43 -13.81
CA ALA A 90 -2.03 2.36 -13.37
C ALA A 90 -2.92 3.39 -14.10
N ARG A 91 -2.41 4.59 -14.37
CA ARG A 91 -3.10 5.59 -15.19
C ARG A 91 -3.31 5.13 -16.63
N GLU A 92 -2.28 4.57 -17.27
CA GLU A 92 -2.40 4.02 -18.63
C GLU A 92 -3.51 2.95 -18.70
N LEU A 93 -3.56 2.05 -17.72
CA LEU A 93 -4.63 1.06 -17.60
C LEU A 93 -6.01 1.71 -17.40
N ALA A 94 -6.07 2.80 -16.64
CA ALA A 94 -7.30 3.56 -16.44
C ALA A 94 -7.79 4.22 -17.75
N ASP A 95 -6.88 4.75 -18.56
CA ASP A 95 -7.19 5.32 -19.88
C ASP A 95 -7.70 4.24 -20.85
N ASP A 96 -7.20 3.01 -20.71
CA ASP A 96 -7.66 1.83 -21.45
C ASP A 96 -9.00 1.25 -20.91
N GLY A 97 -9.58 1.85 -19.87
CA GLY A 97 -10.88 1.46 -19.33
C GLY A 97 -10.82 0.45 -18.17
N ALA A 98 -9.64 0.03 -17.72
CA ALA A 98 -9.49 -0.90 -16.61
C ALA A 98 -9.95 -0.28 -15.27
N GLY A 99 -10.26 -1.14 -14.31
CA GLY A 99 -10.60 -0.82 -12.92
C GLY A 99 -10.30 -2.04 -12.05
N ASP A 100 -10.14 -1.82 -10.75
CA ASP A 100 -9.85 -2.87 -9.76
C ASP A 100 -8.60 -3.68 -10.11
N VAL A 101 -7.54 -2.95 -10.47
CA VAL A 101 -6.21 -3.50 -10.79
C VAL A 101 -5.19 -2.95 -9.79
N VAL A 102 -4.31 -3.81 -9.27
CA VAL A 102 -3.10 -3.38 -8.58
C VAL A 102 -1.89 -3.58 -9.50
N VAL A 103 -1.18 -2.50 -9.78
CA VAL A 103 0.11 -2.55 -10.48
C VAL A 103 1.21 -2.65 -9.45
N VAL A 104 2.08 -3.64 -9.55
CA VAL A 104 3.17 -3.91 -8.61
C VAL A 104 4.48 -3.99 -9.36
N THR A 105 5.57 -3.51 -8.75
CA THR A 105 6.92 -3.67 -9.28
C THR A 105 7.92 -4.00 -8.18
N ASP A 106 9.02 -4.68 -8.53
CA ASP A 106 10.14 -4.88 -7.59
C ASP A 106 11.00 -3.62 -7.48
N GLU A 107 11.10 -2.84 -8.56
CA GLU A 107 11.89 -1.60 -8.63
C GLU A 107 11.11 -0.49 -9.36
N GLN A 108 11.24 0.76 -8.91
CA GLN A 108 10.91 1.93 -9.73
C GLN A 108 12.15 2.75 -10.09
N THR A 109 12.34 2.99 -11.39
CA THR A 109 13.44 3.81 -11.95
C THR A 109 13.09 5.30 -12.03
N GLY A 110 11.84 5.68 -11.75
CA GLY A 110 11.35 7.06 -11.78
C GLY A 110 10.25 7.30 -10.74
N GLY A 111 10.44 6.75 -9.54
CA GLY A 111 9.50 6.88 -8.42
C GLY A 111 9.23 8.34 -8.05
N ARG A 112 7.96 8.67 -7.79
CA ARG A 112 7.51 10.02 -7.46
C ARG A 112 6.74 10.04 -6.14
N GLY A 113 6.98 11.06 -5.34
CA GLY A 113 6.18 11.46 -4.19
C GLY A 113 5.33 12.69 -4.50
N ARG A 114 4.74 13.28 -3.45
CA ARG A 114 3.99 14.54 -3.56
C ARG A 114 4.93 15.69 -3.93
N LEU A 115 4.36 16.74 -4.54
CA LEU A 115 5.08 17.97 -4.92
C LEU A 115 6.33 17.69 -5.79
N ASP A 116 6.22 16.71 -6.69
CA ASP A 116 7.29 16.26 -7.59
C ASP A 116 8.59 15.83 -6.89
N ARG A 117 8.53 15.50 -5.59
CA ARG A 117 9.69 14.95 -4.86
C ARG A 117 10.00 13.55 -5.39
N GLU A 118 11.29 13.21 -5.45
CA GLU A 118 11.72 11.87 -5.83
C GLU A 118 11.41 10.86 -4.72
N TRP A 119 11.04 9.63 -5.11
CA TRP A 119 10.89 8.49 -4.21
C TRP A 119 11.86 7.39 -4.60
N ALA A 120 12.87 7.14 -3.75
CA ALA A 120 13.80 6.02 -3.93
C ALA A 120 13.04 4.69 -3.80
N ALA A 121 13.14 3.84 -4.81
CA ALA A 121 12.43 2.57 -4.87
C ALA A 121 13.30 1.44 -5.47
N PRO A 122 14.42 1.09 -4.80
CA PRO A 122 15.26 -0.03 -5.21
C PRO A 122 14.57 -1.39 -4.97
N PRO A 123 15.07 -2.49 -5.56
CA PRO A 123 14.62 -3.85 -5.27
C PRO A 123 14.48 -4.13 -3.76
N GLY A 124 13.46 -4.91 -3.38
CA GLY A 124 13.21 -5.29 -1.98
C GLY A 124 12.14 -4.47 -1.26
N GLY A 125 11.62 -3.39 -1.85
CA GLY A 125 10.45 -2.68 -1.33
C GLY A 125 9.11 -3.32 -1.71
N VAL A 126 8.02 -2.70 -1.27
CA VAL A 126 6.68 -2.94 -1.79
C VAL A 126 6.23 -1.66 -2.48
N TYR A 127 6.19 -1.69 -3.81
CA TYR A 127 5.76 -0.57 -4.66
C TYR A 127 4.54 -1.00 -5.43
N ALA A 128 3.39 -0.46 -5.07
CA ALA A 128 2.10 -0.85 -5.62
C ALA A 128 1.22 0.38 -5.87
N SER A 129 0.41 0.33 -6.92
CA SER A 129 -0.61 1.33 -7.21
C SER A 129 -1.94 0.66 -7.42
N ILE A 130 -2.93 1.01 -6.59
CA ILE A 130 -4.28 0.48 -6.64
C ILE A 130 -5.12 1.38 -7.54
N LEU A 131 -5.58 0.86 -8.68
CA LEU A 131 -6.51 1.51 -9.59
C LEU A 131 -7.94 1.10 -9.22
N THR A 132 -8.78 2.07 -8.90
CA THR A 132 -10.22 1.89 -8.63
C THR A 132 -11.05 2.90 -9.42
N ARG A 133 -12.36 2.65 -9.54
CA ARG A 133 -13.33 3.58 -10.15
C ARG A 133 -14.47 3.90 -9.18
N PRO A 134 -14.19 4.60 -8.06
CA PRO A 134 -15.19 4.80 -7.02
C PRO A 134 -16.29 5.77 -7.48
N THR A 135 -17.52 5.53 -7.05
CA THR A 135 -18.66 6.43 -7.30
C THR A 135 -18.76 7.48 -6.19
N VAL A 136 -17.72 8.31 -6.07
CA VAL A 136 -17.60 9.37 -5.05
C VAL A 136 -17.25 10.70 -5.70
N PRO A 137 -17.62 11.84 -5.07
CA PRO A 137 -17.15 13.15 -5.53
C PRO A 137 -15.64 13.32 -5.22
N PRO A 138 -14.93 14.16 -5.98
CA PRO A 138 -13.51 14.46 -5.75
C PRO A 138 -13.18 14.89 -4.31
N SER A 139 -14.12 15.54 -3.63
CA SER A 139 -13.94 15.96 -2.23
C SER A 139 -13.72 14.78 -1.28
N GLN A 140 -14.17 13.57 -1.60
CA GLN A 140 -13.98 12.38 -0.76
C GLN A 140 -12.66 11.63 -1.00
N VAL A 141 -11.91 11.97 -2.05
CA VAL A 141 -10.62 11.33 -2.38
C VAL A 141 -9.61 11.30 -1.23
N PRO A 142 -9.50 12.32 -0.35
CA PRO A 142 -8.59 12.24 0.79
C PRO A 142 -8.85 11.04 1.71
N LEU A 143 -10.08 10.52 1.79
CA LEU A 143 -10.38 9.31 2.57
C LEU A 143 -9.61 8.09 2.05
N ALA A 144 -9.40 7.98 0.73
CA ALA A 144 -8.62 6.88 0.17
C ALA A 144 -7.14 6.95 0.56
N THR A 145 -6.57 8.17 0.61
CA THR A 145 -5.20 8.37 1.11
C THR A 145 -5.08 7.93 2.58
N LEU A 146 -6.06 8.32 3.41
CA LEU A 146 -6.09 7.94 4.83
C LEU A 146 -6.31 6.43 5.01
N ALA A 147 -7.19 5.82 4.22
CA ALA A 147 -7.44 4.38 4.24
C ALA A 147 -6.18 3.59 3.91
N ALA A 148 -5.43 4.00 2.87
CA ALA A 148 -4.16 3.37 2.52
C ALA A 148 -3.10 3.54 3.62
N ALA A 149 -3.04 4.70 4.27
CA ALA A 149 -2.15 4.90 5.41
C ALA A 149 -2.51 3.99 6.60
N VAL A 150 -3.80 3.80 6.87
CA VAL A 150 -4.29 2.84 7.88
C VAL A 150 -3.91 1.41 7.50
N ALA A 151 -4.17 0.99 6.26
CA ALA A 151 -3.87 -0.35 5.77
C ALA A 151 -2.38 -0.70 5.89
N VAL A 152 -1.50 0.20 5.44
CA VAL A 152 -0.04 0.06 5.59
C VAL A 152 0.36 -0.03 7.06
N THR A 153 -0.25 0.80 7.91
CA THR A 153 0.07 0.84 9.34
C THR A 153 -0.36 -0.44 10.06
N ARG A 154 -1.54 -0.99 9.75
CA ARG A 154 -2.02 -2.25 10.31
C ARG A 154 -1.15 -3.42 9.86
N ALA A 155 -0.85 -3.52 8.57
CA ALA A 155 0.05 -4.54 8.04
C ALA A 155 1.47 -4.46 8.67
N ALA A 156 1.99 -3.25 8.90
CA ALA A 156 3.28 -3.06 9.58
C ALA A 156 3.24 -3.50 11.05
N ARG A 157 2.13 -3.23 11.75
CA ARG A 157 1.92 -3.70 13.13
C ARG A 157 1.83 -5.22 13.22
N GLU A 158 1.12 -5.86 12.30
CA GLU A 158 1.07 -7.32 12.20
C GLU A 158 2.45 -7.93 11.95
N ALA A 159 3.31 -7.23 11.20
CA ALA A 159 4.71 -7.60 11.00
C ALA A 159 5.62 -7.30 12.21
N GLY A 160 5.08 -6.76 13.31
CA GLY A 160 5.82 -6.48 14.54
C GLY A 160 6.44 -5.08 14.63
N VAL A 161 6.03 -4.14 13.79
CA VAL A 161 6.56 -2.76 13.76
C VAL A 161 5.50 -1.76 14.25
N ASP A 162 5.81 -0.99 15.29
CA ASP A 162 4.91 0.04 15.84
C ASP A 162 4.80 1.30 14.95
N ALA A 163 4.26 1.14 13.75
CA ALA A 163 4.13 2.21 12.75
C ALA A 163 3.05 3.23 13.14
N ARG A 164 3.23 4.51 12.82
CA ARG A 164 2.26 5.58 13.12
C ARG A 164 2.05 6.45 11.89
N ILE A 165 0.88 7.07 11.80
CA ILE A 165 0.50 7.86 10.64
C ILE A 165 0.80 9.34 10.88
N LYS A 166 1.65 9.92 10.03
CA LYS A 166 1.85 11.36 9.93
C LYS A 166 0.96 11.91 8.80
N TRP A 167 0.03 12.79 9.18
CA TRP A 167 -0.84 13.47 8.23
C TRP A 167 -0.02 14.22 7.16
N PRO A 168 -0.44 14.21 5.89
CA PRO A 168 -1.64 13.53 5.38
C PRO A 168 -1.40 12.11 4.87
N ASN A 169 -0.16 11.69 4.64
CA ASN A 169 0.11 10.57 3.73
C ASN A 169 1.39 9.76 4.03
N ASP A 170 2.01 9.94 5.20
CA ASP A 170 3.26 9.27 5.54
C ASP A 170 3.05 8.30 6.71
N VAL A 171 3.74 7.16 6.68
CA VAL A 171 3.81 6.19 7.78
C VAL A 171 5.23 6.20 8.32
N LEU A 172 5.37 6.41 9.63
CA LEU A 172 6.64 6.58 10.33
C LEU A 172 6.81 5.55 11.45
N VAL A 173 8.05 5.33 11.89
CA VAL A 173 8.40 4.46 13.02
C VAL A 173 9.37 5.20 13.94
N ALA A 174 9.21 5.04 15.25
CA ALA A 174 10.15 5.56 16.24
C ALA A 174 11.49 4.80 16.18
N VAL A 175 12.60 5.52 16.29
CA VAL A 175 13.96 4.97 16.19
C VAL A 175 14.62 4.80 17.56
N ASP A 176 14.25 5.62 18.54
CA ASP A 176 14.75 5.54 19.91
C ASP A 176 13.58 5.41 20.90
N GLU A 177 13.42 4.21 21.48
CA GLU A 177 12.43 3.90 22.52
C GLU A 177 13.02 4.05 23.94
N SER A 178 14.31 4.41 24.05
CA SER A 178 15.06 4.37 25.32
C SER A 178 14.94 5.64 26.16
N THR A 179 14.47 6.76 25.59
CA THR A 179 14.09 7.97 26.32
C THR A 179 12.59 7.91 26.65
N GLY A 180 12.27 7.34 27.82
CA GLY A 180 10.90 7.18 28.33
C GLY A 180 10.16 8.48 28.67
N GLY A 181 9.99 9.37 27.69
CA GLY A 181 9.11 10.54 27.74
C GLY A 181 8.37 10.68 26.40
N ASP A 182 7.06 10.92 26.47
CA ASP A 182 6.10 10.95 25.35
C ASP A 182 6.30 12.11 24.33
N GLY A 183 7.52 12.61 24.09
CA GLY A 183 7.75 13.78 23.24
C GLY A 183 9.09 13.88 22.49
N ASP A 184 10.07 13.02 22.75
CA ASP A 184 11.44 13.18 22.21
C ASP A 184 11.87 12.09 21.21
N ALA A 185 10.98 11.15 20.87
CA ALA A 185 11.32 10.07 19.94
C ALA A 185 11.60 10.61 18.52
N GLU A 186 12.75 10.23 17.95
CA GLU A 186 13.01 10.45 16.53
C GLU A 186 12.15 9.49 15.71
N TYR A 187 11.41 10.02 14.72
CA TYR A 187 10.62 9.22 13.80
C TYR A 187 11.26 9.20 12.42
N ARG A 188 11.34 8.01 11.81
CA ARG A 188 11.80 7.80 10.44
C ARG A 188 10.70 7.27 9.54
N LYS A 189 10.75 7.67 8.27
CA LYS A 189 9.77 7.32 7.26
C LYS A 189 9.90 5.87 6.82
N LEU A 190 8.79 5.14 6.94
CA LEU A 190 8.65 3.77 6.47
C LEU A 190 7.93 3.70 5.12
N ALA A 191 6.89 4.51 4.96
CA ALA A 191 6.08 4.51 3.74
C ALA A 191 5.58 5.91 3.36
N GLY A 192 5.28 6.06 2.07
CA GLY A 192 4.58 7.22 1.52
C GLY A 192 3.42 6.78 0.63
N ILE A 193 2.30 7.48 0.76
CA ILE A 193 1.11 7.31 -0.09
C ILE A 193 1.01 8.50 -1.06
N LEU A 194 0.77 8.21 -2.34
CA LEU A 194 0.50 9.20 -3.38
C LEU A 194 -0.79 8.86 -4.12
N THR A 195 -1.84 9.63 -3.83
CA THR A 195 -3.13 9.50 -4.49
C THR A 195 -3.26 10.46 -5.66
N GLU A 196 -3.63 9.94 -6.81
CA GLU A 196 -3.91 10.69 -8.04
C GLU A 196 -5.31 10.31 -8.55
N MET A 197 -6.01 11.25 -9.16
CA MET A 197 -7.35 11.00 -9.70
C MET A 197 -7.56 11.78 -11.00
N GLU A 198 -8.52 11.32 -11.78
CA GLU A 198 -9.18 12.11 -12.82
C GLU A 198 -10.69 12.07 -12.58
N GLY A 199 -11.36 13.17 -12.88
CA GLY A 199 -12.79 13.28 -12.70
C GLY A 199 -13.34 14.64 -13.07
N GLU A 200 -14.67 14.73 -13.01
CA GLU A 200 -15.43 15.96 -13.13
C GLU A 200 -15.81 16.48 -11.73
N ALA A 201 -16.48 17.62 -11.66
CA ALA A 201 -16.76 18.31 -10.39
C ALA A 201 -17.56 17.46 -9.38
N ASP A 202 -18.40 16.55 -9.85
CA ASP A 202 -19.30 15.71 -9.05
C ASP A 202 -18.91 14.23 -9.01
N ARG A 203 -17.95 13.79 -9.83
CA ARG A 203 -17.60 12.37 -9.94
C ARG A 203 -16.14 12.13 -10.32
N VAL A 204 -15.52 11.20 -9.60
CA VAL A 204 -14.22 10.61 -9.97
C VAL A 204 -14.41 9.56 -11.07
N SER A 205 -13.64 9.68 -12.15
CA SER A 205 -13.60 8.73 -13.27
C SER A 205 -12.72 7.52 -12.94
N TRP A 206 -11.56 7.79 -12.34
CA TRP A 206 -10.64 6.80 -11.80
C TRP A 206 -9.82 7.40 -10.65
N LEU A 207 -9.37 6.52 -9.76
CA LEU A 207 -8.51 6.84 -8.63
C LEU A 207 -7.34 5.87 -8.61
N VAL A 208 -6.12 6.40 -8.53
CA VAL A 208 -4.88 5.66 -8.37
C VAL A 208 -4.30 5.97 -7.00
N VAL A 209 -4.15 4.95 -6.15
CA VAL A 209 -3.52 5.07 -4.83
C VAL A 209 -2.16 4.37 -4.87
N GLY A 210 -1.10 5.17 -5.04
CA GLY A 210 0.28 4.72 -4.98
C GLY A 210 0.75 4.53 -3.55
N ILE A 211 1.37 3.38 -3.29
CA ILE A 211 1.88 2.95 -1.98
C ILE A 211 3.33 2.53 -2.18
N GLY A 212 4.24 3.28 -1.57
CA GLY A 212 5.66 2.93 -1.50
C GLY A 212 6.03 2.60 -0.06
N VAL A 213 6.47 1.36 0.18
CA VAL A 213 6.90 0.89 1.51
C VAL A 213 8.32 0.37 1.43
N ASN A 214 9.16 0.86 2.33
CA ASN A 214 10.50 0.32 2.56
C ASN A 214 10.37 -1.01 3.31
N ALA A 215 10.16 -2.10 2.59
CA ALA A 215 9.99 -3.43 3.18
C ALA A 215 11.34 -4.06 3.58
N ASN A 216 12.03 -4.64 2.61
CA ASN A 216 13.33 -5.29 2.76
C ASN A 216 14.45 -4.49 2.07
N VAL A 217 14.33 -3.16 2.09
CA VAL A 217 15.34 -2.26 1.53
C VAL A 217 16.47 -2.04 2.55
N ASP A 218 17.71 -2.02 2.07
CA ASP A 218 18.88 -1.73 2.89
C ASP A 218 18.90 -0.27 3.35
N ALA A 219 19.31 -0.04 4.59
CA ALA A 219 19.39 1.31 5.14
C ALA A 219 20.35 2.22 4.35
N ASP A 220 21.39 1.64 3.75
CA ASP A 220 22.36 2.36 2.91
C ASP A 220 21.75 2.86 1.58
N ASP A 221 20.65 2.25 1.13
CA ASP A 221 19.91 2.65 -0.07
C ASP A 221 18.75 3.61 0.24
N LEU A 222 18.56 3.97 1.52
CA LEU A 222 17.51 4.86 1.99
C LEU A 222 18.08 6.21 2.45
N PRO A 223 17.28 7.29 2.35
CA PRO A 223 17.69 8.55 2.97
C PRO A 223 17.80 8.40 4.50
N PRO A 224 18.64 9.18 5.18
CA PRO A 224 18.84 9.07 6.64
C PRO A 224 17.57 9.27 7.48
N THR A 225 16.55 9.90 6.90
CA THR A 225 15.24 10.15 7.52
C THR A 225 14.25 8.99 7.32
N ALA A 226 14.67 7.89 6.68
CA ALA A 226 13.86 6.71 6.42
C ALA A 226 14.39 5.47 7.14
N THR A 227 13.53 4.46 7.25
CA THR A 227 13.84 3.12 7.79
C THR A 227 13.08 2.08 6.97
N SER A 228 13.34 0.79 7.20
CA SER A 228 12.64 -0.31 6.57
C SER A 228 12.03 -1.29 7.58
N LEU A 229 11.02 -2.05 7.16
CA LEU A 229 10.45 -3.12 7.99
C LEU A 229 11.55 -4.11 8.41
N ARG A 230 12.44 -4.48 7.50
CA ARG A 230 13.57 -5.37 7.79
C ARG A 230 14.49 -4.82 8.87
N GLU A 231 14.85 -3.54 8.82
CA GLU A 231 15.69 -2.93 9.86
C GLU A 231 14.99 -3.00 11.22
N ARG A 232 13.67 -2.80 11.25
CA ARG A 232 12.89 -2.78 12.50
C ARG A 232 12.62 -4.16 13.08
N VAL A 233 12.40 -5.17 12.22
CA VAL A 233 12.15 -6.55 12.63
C VAL A 233 13.45 -7.35 12.82
N GLY A 234 14.52 -6.98 12.12
CA GLY A 234 15.82 -7.67 12.11
C GLY A 234 15.92 -8.82 11.10
N THR A 235 14.92 -9.03 10.26
CA THR A 235 14.91 -10.04 9.19
C THR A 235 13.99 -9.60 8.04
N ASP A 236 14.10 -10.28 6.89
CA ASP A 236 13.23 -10.01 5.74
C ASP A 236 11.77 -10.32 6.09
N ILE A 237 10.86 -9.42 5.73
CA ILE A 237 9.42 -9.68 5.79
C ILE A 237 8.94 -10.42 4.53
N ASP A 238 7.88 -11.21 4.66
CA ASP A 238 7.16 -11.75 3.51
C ASP A 238 6.38 -10.61 2.83
N ARG A 239 6.97 -10.04 1.79
CA ARG A 239 6.41 -8.92 1.02
C ARG A 239 5.06 -9.25 0.38
N ARG A 240 4.84 -10.52 0.00
CA ARG A 240 3.59 -10.99 -0.58
C ARG A 240 2.48 -10.90 0.47
N VAL A 241 2.69 -11.49 1.64
CA VAL A 241 1.69 -11.45 2.73
C VAL A 241 1.44 -10.02 3.18
N PHE A 242 2.51 -9.21 3.31
CA PHE A 242 2.36 -7.80 3.68
C PHE A 242 1.49 -7.03 2.68
N LEU A 243 1.76 -7.16 1.37
CA LEU A 243 0.97 -6.47 0.36
C LEU A 243 -0.47 -7.00 0.30
N GLN A 244 -0.69 -8.30 0.45
CA GLN A 244 -2.06 -8.87 0.52
C GLN A 244 -2.87 -8.21 1.65
N ARG A 245 -2.30 -8.11 2.86
CA ARG A 245 -2.94 -7.44 3.99
C ARG A 245 -3.22 -5.96 3.71
N VAL A 246 -2.31 -5.24 3.08
CA VAL A 246 -2.55 -3.84 2.70
C VAL A 246 -3.72 -3.73 1.71
N LEU A 247 -3.80 -4.62 0.72
CA LEU A 247 -4.85 -4.60 -0.29
C LEU A 247 -6.22 -4.94 0.30
N GLU A 248 -6.28 -5.94 1.18
CA GLU A 248 -7.50 -6.38 1.89
C GLU A 248 -8.01 -5.28 2.83
N GLU A 249 -7.15 -4.74 3.69
CA GLU A 249 -7.51 -3.64 4.59
C GLU A 249 -7.97 -2.39 3.82
N PHE A 250 -7.29 -2.05 2.72
CA PHE A 250 -7.71 -0.93 1.88
C PHE A 250 -9.08 -1.17 1.22
N HIS A 251 -9.32 -2.39 0.73
CA HIS A 251 -10.60 -2.77 0.14
C HIS A 251 -11.74 -2.67 1.14
N ASP A 252 -11.54 -3.22 2.34
CA ASP A 252 -12.55 -3.27 3.40
C ASP A 252 -12.90 -1.88 3.95
N LEU A 253 -11.91 -1.00 4.08
CA LEU A 253 -12.12 0.40 4.49
C LEU A 253 -12.80 1.23 3.40
N GLY A 254 -12.42 1.01 2.15
CA GLY A 254 -12.86 1.80 0.99
C GLY A 254 -12.68 3.31 1.23
N THR A 255 -13.76 4.07 0.97
CA THR A 255 -13.83 5.51 1.27
C THR A 255 -14.92 5.82 2.30
N ASP A 256 -15.24 4.88 3.20
CA ASP A 256 -16.21 5.12 4.27
C ASP A 256 -15.57 5.93 5.40
N ALA A 257 -15.95 7.21 5.52
CA ALA A 257 -15.45 8.09 6.58
C ALA A 257 -15.72 7.55 8.00
N ALA A 258 -16.80 6.80 8.20
CA ALA A 258 -17.15 6.25 9.50
C ALA A 258 -16.22 5.09 9.91
N ALA A 259 -15.64 4.39 8.94
CA ALA A 259 -14.62 3.34 9.17
C ALA A 259 -13.20 3.94 9.20
N VAL A 260 -12.87 4.78 8.22
CA VAL A 260 -11.51 5.31 7.99
C VAL A 260 -11.07 6.25 9.11
N LEU A 261 -11.90 7.23 9.51
CA LEU A 261 -11.44 8.27 10.43
C LEU A 261 -11.18 7.76 11.86
N PRO A 262 -11.99 6.86 12.44
CA PRO A 262 -11.65 6.25 13.73
C PRO A 262 -10.38 5.41 13.66
N ALA A 263 -10.22 4.59 12.61
CA ALA A 263 -9.02 3.77 12.43
C ALA A 263 -7.75 4.62 12.22
N TRP A 264 -7.88 5.74 11.51
CA TRP A 264 -6.78 6.69 11.34
C TRP A 264 -6.38 7.33 12.67
N ARG A 265 -7.35 7.79 13.48
CA ARG A 265 -7.10 8.40 14.80
C ARG A 265 -6.36 7.45 15.75
N GLU A 266 -6.70 6.17 15.73
CA GLU A 266 -6.06 5.14 16.57
C GLU A 266 -4.54 5.06 16.37
N HIS A 267 -4.06 5.40 15.17
CA HIS A 267 -2.67 5.29 14.80
C HIS A 267 -2.01 6.63 14.47
N ALA A 268 -2.72 7.74 14.69
CA ALA A 268 -2.24 9.07 14.34
C ALA A 268 -1.06 9.48 15.23
N LEU A 269 0.06 9.80 14.59
CA LEU A 269 1.19 10.48 15.23
C LEU A 269 0.96 11.98 15.32
N THR A 270 0.26 12.55 14.33
CA THR A 270 0.10 14.00 14.21
C THR A 270 -0.77 14.59 15.32
N LEU A 271 -1.76 13.86 15.84
CA LEU A 271 -2.68 14.41 16.84
C LEU A 271 -1.99 14.65 18.19
N GLY A 272 -2.29 15.79 18.81
CA GLY A 272 -1.64 16.28 20.03
C GLY A 272 -0.24 16.88 19.80
N GLN A 273 0.25 16.92 18.56
CA GLN A 273 1.53 17.53 18.23
C GLN A 273 1.34 18.99 17.81
N ARG A 274 2.33 19.83 18.13
CA ARG A 274 2.43 21.16 17.53
C ARG A 274 2.94 21.01 16.09
N VAL A 275 2.20 21.55 15.14
CA VAL A 275 2.47 21.41 13.71
C VAL A 275 2.62 22.75 13.04
N ARG A 276 3.41 22.76 11.96
CA ARG A 276 3.36 23.75 10.90
C ARG A 276 2.80 23.06 9.66
N VAL A 277 1.73 23.61 9.09
CA VAL A 277 1.17 23.12 7.82
C VAL A 277 1.35 24.20 6.76
N GLU A 278 2.20 23.90 5.78
CA GLU A 278 2.38 24.73 4.59
C GLU A 278 1.26 24.41 3.59
N THR A 279 0.42 25.40 3.31
CA THR A 279 -0.62 25.33 2.27
C THR A 279 -0.19 26.16 1.05
N PRO A 280 -0.88 26.05 -0.11
CA PRO A 280 -0.53 26.84 -1.28
C PRO A 280 -0.63 28.36 -1.09
N THR A 281 -1.40 28.84 -0.11
CA THR A 281 -1.62 30.27 0.12
C THR A 281 -0.96 30.78 1.39
N ASP A 282 -0.98 29.98 2.46
CA ASP A 282 -0.60 30.42 3.80
C ASP A 282 0.04 29.29 4.62
N GLU A 283 0.69 29.65 5.73
CA GLU A 283 1.17 28.73 6.75
C GLU A 283 0.19 28.72 7.93
N VAL A 284 -0.13 27.53 8.44
CA VAL A 284 -0.94 27.36 9.66
C VAL A 284 -0.08 26.71 10.74
N VAL A 285 0.09 27.38 11.87
CA VAL A 285 0.87 26.88 13.02
C VAL A 285 -0.03 26.77 14.24
N GLY A 286 -0.01 25.61 14.90
CA GLY A 286 -0.83 25.35 16.07
C GLY A 286 -0.75 23.89 16.53
N GLU A 287 -1.63 23.48 17.43
CA GLU A 287 -1.75 22.08 17.85
C GLU A 287 -2.71 21.33 16.93
N ALA A 288 -2.32 20.16 16.43
CA ALA A 288 -3.22 19.31 15.66
C ALA A 288 -4.17 18.56 16.60
N VAL A 289 -5.44 18.98 16.66
CA VAL A 289 -6.39 18.53 17.69
C VAL A 289 -7.34 17.43 17.20
N ASP A 290 -7.67 17.39 15.90
CA ASP A 290 -8.53 16.34 15.35
C ASP A 290 -8.44 16.24 13.82
N ILE A 291 -9.17 15.29 13.22
CA ILE A 291 -9.39 15.16 11.78
C ILE A 291 -10.90 15.08 11.45
N GLU A 292 -11.37 15.90 10.53
CA GLU A 292 -12.78 15.90 10.11
C GLU A 292 -12.96 15.32 8.71
N PRO A 293 -14.15 14.74 8.39
CA PRO A 293 -14.46 14.35 7.03
C PRO A 293 -14.27 15.52 6.04
N PRO A 294 -13.67 15.27 4.86
CA PRO A 294 -13.21 13.99 4.31
C PRO A 294 -11.74 13.65 4.62
N GLY A 295 -11.10 14.32 5.59
CA GLY A 295 -9.70 14.12 5.96
C GLY A 295 -8.95 15.41 6.30
N ALA A 296 -9.67 16.49 6.61
CA ALA A 296 -9.08 17.78 6.94
C ALA A 296 -8.54 17.78 8.37
N LEU A 297 -7.30 18.23 8.55
CA LEU A 297 -6.69 18.39 9.87
C LEU A 297 -7.26 19.63 10.55
N LEU A 298 -7.69 19.49 11.80
CA LEU A 298 -8.06 20.62 12.65
C LEU A 298 -6.83 21.06 13.45
N VAL A 299 -6.45 22.31 13.29
CA VAL A 299 -5.30 22.91 13.97
C VAL A 299 -5.79 24.03 14.89
N GLU A 300 -5.60 23.88 16.19
CA GLU A 300 -5.87 24.92 17.19
C GLU A 300 -4.71 25.94 17.18
N THR A 301 -5.00 27.14 16.67
CA THR A 301 -4.06 28.27 16.64
C THR A 301 -4.41 29.27 17.75
N ASP A 302 -3.58 30.30 17.93
CA ASP A 302 -3.84 31.39 18.89
C ASP A 302 -5.14 32.16 18.57
N ASP A 303 -5.61 32.12 17.31
CA ASP A 303 -6.82 32.80 16.82
C ASP A 303 -8.05 31.85 16.75
N GLY A 304 -7.88 30.58 17.12
CA GLY A 304 -8.92 29.55 17.12
C GLY A 304 -8.63 28.35 16.21
N VAL A 305 -9.63 27.47 16.04
CA VAL A 305 -9.46 26.25 15.24
C VAL A 305 -9.54 26.55 13.74
N VAL A 306 -8.48 26.19 13.02
CA VAL A 306 -8.36 26.31 11.56
C VAL A 306 -8.45 24.92 10.93
N ARG A 307 -9.30 24.78 9.91
CA ARG A 307 -9.46 23.55 9.13
C ARG A 307 -8.51 23.54 7.93
N VAL A 308 -7.59 22.58 7.87
CA VAL A 308 -6.61 22.45 6.78
C VAL A 308 -6.91 21.21 5.94
N SER A 309 -7.30 21.42 4.68
CA SER A 309 -7.74 20.32 3.79
C SER A 309 -6.61 19.71 2.95
N ALA A 310 -5.50 20.43 2.80
CA ALA A 310 -4.30 19.96 2.09
C ALA A 310 -3.09 20.82 2.51
N GLY A 311 -1.91 20.20 2.53
CA GLY A 311 -0.66 20.88 2.83
C GLY A 311 0.50 19.90 3.05
N ASP A 312 1.70 20.42 3.27
CA ASP A 312 2.82 19.68 3.83
C ASP A 312 2.89 19.95 5.34
N CYS A 313 3.03 18.91 6.15
CA CYS A 313 2.94 19.03 7.60
C CYS A 313 4.30 18.70 8.22
N GLU A 314 4.82 19.63 9.01
CA GLU A 314 6.00 19.45 9.85
C GLU A 314 5.59 19.36 11.31
N HIS A 315 6.12 18.36 12.02
CA HIS A 315 6.01 18.28 13.48
C HIS A 315 7.08 19.19 14.08
N LEU A 316 6.65 20.17 14.87
CA LEU A 316 7.53 21.10 15.54
C LEU A 316 7.97 20.50 16.87
N ARG A 317 9.27 20.58 17.16
CA ARG A 317 9.77 20.19 18.49
C ARG A 317 9.19 21.14 19.55
N PRO A 318 8.94 20.65 20.78
CA PRO A 318 8.65 21.53 21.90
C PRO A 318 9.75 22.59 21.99
N VAL A 319 9.35 23.87 21.99
CA VAL A 319 10.29 24.92 22.35
C VAL A 319 10.44 24.80 23.87
N ASP A 320 11.61 24.38 24.34
CA ASP A 320 11.93 24.41 25.77
C ASP A 320 11.55 25.79 26.30
N GLY A 321 10.53 25.81 27.17
CA GLY A 321 9.89 27.03 27.62
C GLY A 321 10.90 27.99 28.25
N SER A 322 10.83 29.26 27.83
CA SER A 322 11.40 30.40 28.55
C SER A 322 10.66 30.67 29.85
#